data_AF-A0A7S2L9B8-F1
#
_entry.id   AF-A0A7S2L9B8-F1
#
_cell.length_a   1.000
_cell.length_b   1.000
_cell.length_c   1.000
_cell.angle_alpha   90.00
_cell.angle_beta   90.00
_cell.angle_gamma   90.00
#
_symmetry.space_group_name_H-M   'P 1'
#
loop_
_entity.id
_entity.type
_entity.pdbx_description
1 polymer ?
#
loop_
_entity_poly.entity_id
_entity_poly.type
_entity_poly.pdbx_seq_one_letter_code
_entity_poly.pdbx_strand_id
1 'polypeptide(L)'
;GLCLASVLAQHPRFSVRIIESRPDPQELGAQGPGRSHSIGLSLRAREALLAAGGEELWSLVAGRGIPADKFALHLDGLDLNLPPTEDEPALLVDRGELTVALQEHLAGIQGSTVALEYSSPVMSVDLVRRS
;
A
#
# COMPACT_ATOMS: atom_id res chain seq x y z
N GLY A 1 -6.87 1.55 -3.61
CA GLY A 1 -6.91 3.01 -3.80
C GLY A 1 -5.60 3.50 -4.34
N LEU A 2 -4.61 3.72 -3.45
CA LEU A 2 -3.33 4.33 -3.81
C LEU A 2 -2.55 3.59 -4.91
N CYS A 3 -2.43 2.26 -4.86
CA CYS A 3 -1.74 1.49 -5.91
C CYS A 3 -2.36 1.68 -7.31
N LEU A 4 -3.70 1.66 -7.41
CA LEU A 4 -4.39 1.97 -8.67
C LEU A 4 -4.14 3.42 -9.11
N ALA A 5 -4.13 4.36 -8.16
CA ALA A 5 -3.81 5.75 -8.46
C ALA A 5 -2.39 5.88 -9.02
N SER A 6 -1.41 5.11 -8.55
CA SER A 6 -0.03 5.12 -9.07
C SER A 6 0.00 4.71 -10.54
N VAL A 7 -0.76 3.65 -10.90
CA VAL A 7 -0.92 3.23 -12.31
C VAL A 7 -1.55 4.34 -13.15
N LEU A 8 -2.65 4.95 -12.68
CA LEU A 8 -3.38 5.97 -13.44
C LEU A 8 -2.60 7.28 -13.57
N ALA A 9 -1.85 7.68 -12.53
CA ALA A 9 -1.09 8.92 -12.48
C ALA A 9 0.10 8.95 -13.46
N GLN A 10 0.63 7.79 -13.83
CA GLN A 10 1.65 7.68 -14.88
C GLN A 10 1.12 8.01 -16.28
N HIS A 11 -0.20 7.98 -16.47
CA HIS A 11 -0.82 8.29 -17.74
C HIS A 11 -1.27 9.76 -17.79
N PRO A 12 -0.76 10.58 -18.74
CA PRO A 12 -1.04 12.02 -18.79
C PRO A 12 -2.50 12.38 -19.12
N ARG A 13 -3.32 11.38 -19.48
CA ARG A 13 -4.74 11.55 -19.77
C ARG A 13 -5.64 11.53 -18.54
N PHE A 14 -5.12 11.05 -17.41
CA PHE A 14 -5.90 10.94 -16.19
C PHE A 14 -5.49 12.01 -15.19
N SER A 15 -6.51 12.67 -14.63
CA SER A 15 -6.39 13.43 -13.39
C SER A 15 -7.00 12.60 -12.29
N VAL A 16 -6.24 12.36 -11.22
CA VAL A 16 -6.61 11.41 -10.17
C VAL A 16 -6.87 12.17 -8.88
N ARG A 17 -8.11 12.14 -8.42
CA ARG A 17 -8.49 12.67 -7.11
C ARG A 17 -8.84 11.51 -6.18
N ILE A 18 -8.15 11.43 -5.06
CA ILE A 18 -8.36 10.43 -4.01
C ILE A 18 -9.02 11.13 -2.82
N ILE A 19 -10.18 10.63 -2.44
CA ILE A 19 -10.95 11.13 -1.30
C ILE A 19 -10.86 10.09 -0.19
N GLU A 20 -10.28 10.46 0.94
CA GLU A 20 -10.07 9.61 2.10
C GLU A 20 -10.83 10.19 3.31
N SER A 21 -11.67 9.36 3.91
CA SER A 21 -12.46 9.71 5.09
C SER A 21 -11.62 9.94 6.34
N ARG A 22 -10.49 9.23 6.45
CA ARG A 22 -9.59 9.30 7.59
C ARG A 22 -8.72 10.55 7.52
N PRO A 23 -8.18 11.04 8.66
CA PRO A 23 -7.18 12.09 8.64
C PRO A 23 -5.87 11.61 7.98
N ASP A 24 -5.01 12.56 7.61
CA ASP A 24 -3.72 12.24 7.01
C ASP A 24 -2.88 11.40 7.98
N PRO A 25 -2.44 10.19 7.58
CA PRO A 25 -1.59 9.36 8.43
C PRO A 25 -0.24 10.01 8.78
N GLN A 26 0.27 10.94 7.95
CA GLN A 26 1.51 11.67 8.25
C GLN A 26 1.33 12.70 9.36
N GLU A 27 0.14 13.29 9.51
CA GLU A 27 -0.17 14.27 10.55
C GLU A 27 -0.49 13.63 11.91
N LEU A 28 -0.99 12.39 11.91
CA LEU A 28 -1.37 11.66 13.13
C LEU A 28 -0.18 10.95 13.82
N GLY A 29 0.96 10.82 13.15
CA GLY A 29 2.09 10.00 13.60
C GLY A 29 1.73 8.51 13.75
N ALA A 30 2.64 7.71 14.33
CA ALA A 30 2.49 6.25 14.49
C ALA A 30 1.33 5.79 15.42
N GLN A 31 0.50 6.72 15.90
CA GLN A 31 -0.55 6.47 16.91
C GLN A 31 -1.96 6.88 16.46
N GLY A 32 -2.24 6.89 15.16
CA GLY A 32 -3.64 6.88 14.71
C GLY A 32 -4.42 5.75 15.42
N PRO A 33 -5.70 5.92 15.78
CA PRO A 33 -6.44 5.04 16.71
C PRO A 33 -6.75 3.62 16.19
N GLY A 34 -6.00 3.11 15.20
CA GLY A 34 -6.09 1.75 14.71
C GLY A 34 -4.93 0.89 15.20
N ARG A 35 -5.21 -0.36 15.54
CA ARG A 35 -4.18 -1.39 15.75
C ARG A 35 -3.21 -1.39 14.56
N SER A 36 -1.92 -1.23 14.82
CA SER A 36 -0.88 -1.53 13.83
C SER A 36 -1.01 -3.02 13.49
N HIS A 37 -1.18 -3.28 12.21
CA HIS A 37 -1.28 -4.62 11.67
C HIS A 37 -0.23 -4.75 10.58
N SER A 38 0.73 -5.64 10.82
CA SER A 38 1.63 -6.08 9.77
C SER A 38 0.86 -6.89 8.73
N ILE A 39 1.20 -6.70 7.47
CA ILE A 39 0.63 -7.41 6.33
C ILE A 39 1.78 -8.15 5.63
N GLY A 40 1.55 -9.42 5.33
CA GLY A 40 2.45 -10.19 4.46
C GLY A 40 2.13 -9.91 2.99
N LEU A 41 3.10 -9.37 2.27
CA LEU A 41 3.05 -9.19 0.82
C LEU A 41 3.66 -10.43 0.16
N SER A 42 2.83 -11.16 -0.60
CA SER A 42 3.25 -12.30 -1.41
C SER A 42 3.81 -11.86 -2.77
N LEU A 43 4.26 -12.82 -3.58
CA LEU A 43 4.70 -12.59 -4.96
C LEU A 43 3.67 -11.79 -5.77
N ARG A 44 2.38 -12.07 -5.63
CA ARG A 44 1.31 -11.32 -6.34
C ARG A 44 1.28 -9.84 -5.96
N ALA A 45 1.52 -9.53 -4.69
CA ALA A 45 1.56 -8.15 -4.23
C ALA A 45 2.81 -7.44 -4.77
N ARG A 46 3.95 -8.15 -4.80
CA ARG A 46 5.17 -7.65 -5.45
C ARG A 46 4.93 -7.34 -6.93
N GLU A 47 4.39 -8.29 -7.70
CA GLU A 47 4.07 -8.10 -9.12
C GLU A 47 3.13 -6.91 -9.35
N ALA A 48 2.11 -6.74 -8.50
CA ALA A 48 1.21 -5.61 -8.58
C ALA A 48 1.91 -4.26 -8.31
N LEU A 49 2.83 -4.21 -7.35
CA LEU A 49 3.62 -3.01 -7.05
C LEU A 49 4.61 -2.69 -8.18
N LEU A 50 5.26 -3.71 -8.75
CA LEU A 50 6.13 -3.56 -9.92
C LEU A 50 5.36 -3.04 -11.13
N ALA A 51 4.16 -3.55 -11.38
CA ALA A 51 3.29 -3.03 -12.44
C ALA A 51 2.83 -1.58 -12.17
N ALA A 52 2.71 -1.19 -10.90
CA ALA A 52 2.19 0.11 -10.50
C ALA A 52 3.24 1.23 -10.37
N GLY A 53 4.51 0.90 -10.22
CA GLY A 53 5.57 1.90 -10.01
C GLY A 53 6.99 1.38 -10.24
N GLY A 54 7.13 0.21 -10.87
CA GLY A 54 8.41 -0.41 -11.18
C GLY A 54 9.22 -0.79 -9.93
N GLU A 55 10.52 -0.98 -10.14
CA GLU A 55 11.48 -1.30 -9.07
C GLU A 55 11.62 -0.16 -8.05
N GLU A 56 11.32 1.08 -8.43
CA GLU A 56 11.34 2.23 -7.53
C GLU A 56 10.29 2.08 -6.41
N LEU A 57 9.04 1.83 -6.77
CA LEU A 57 7.97 1.61 -5.79
C LEU A 57 8.23 0.35 -4.97
N TRP A 58 8.69 -0.73 -5.61
CA TRP A 58 9.03 -1.95 -4.87
C TRP A 58 10.15 -1.69 -3.85
N SER A 59 11.21 -0.96 -4.22
CA SER A 59 12.32 -0.62 -3.32
C SER A 59 11.87 0.22 -2.12
N LEU A 60 10.97 1.19 -2.34
CA LEU A 60 10.38 2.00 -1.27
C LEU A 60 9.57 1.16 -0.27
N VAL A 61 8.82 0.18 -0.76
CA VAL A 61 8.02 -0.73 0.08
C VAL A 61 8.92 -1.75 0.79
N ALA A 62 9.85 -2.37 0.06
CA ALA A 62 10.78 -3.36 0.59
C ALA A 62 11.70 -2.77 1.67
N GLY A 63 12.15 -1.53 1.52
CA GLY A 63 12.96 -0.83 2.50
C GLY A 63 12.25 -0.55 3.84
N ARG A 64 10.92 -0.69 3.89
CA ARG A 64 10.09 -0.52 5.09
C ARG A 64 9.59 -1.84 5.69
N GLY A 65 9.84 -2.95 5.00
CA GLY A 65 9.40 -4.27 5.43
C GLY A 65 10.54 -5.14 5.94
N ILE A 66 10.17 -6.28 6.51
CA ILE A 66 11.08 -7.34 6.93
C ILE A 66 10.79 -8.56 6.06
N PRO A 67 11.79 -9.10 5.34
CA PRO A 67 11.64 -10.36 4.63
C PRO A 67 11.31 -11.50 5.61
N ALA A 68 10.30 -12.30 5.27
CA ALA A 68 9.89 -13.50 5.96
C ALA A 68 10.12 -14.69 5.04
N ASP A 69 11.22 -15.40 5.31
CA ASP A 69 11.69 -16.57 4.59
C ASP A 69 11.10 -17.88 5.13
N LYS A 70 10.49 -17.85 6.32
CA LYS A 70 10.02 -19.04 7.04
C LYS A 70 8.71 -18.76 7.75
N PHE A 71 7.84 -19.76 7.71
CA PHE A 71 6.67 -19.82 8.58
C PHE A 71 6.97 -20.78 9.72
N ALA A 72 6.92 -20.27 10.96
CA ALA A 72 7.00 -21.11 12.14
C ALA A 72 5.59 -21.53 12.55
N LEU A 73 5.39 -22.83 12.72
CA LEU A 73 4.17 -23.39 13.29
C LEU A 73 4.48 -23.82 14.72
N HIS A 74 3.85 -23.15 15.68
CA HIS A 74 3.97 -23.46 17.11
C HIS A 74 2.80 -24.36 17.54
N LEU A 75 3.07 -25.61 17.93
CA LEU A 75 2.06 -26.57 18.37
C LEU A 75 2.50 -27.23 19.68
N ASP A 76 1.79 -26.98 20.78
CA ASP A 76 2.04 -27.61 22.09
C ASP A 76 3.52 -27.60 22.55
N GLY A 77 4.22 -26.48 22.30
CA GLY A 77 5.64 -26.32 22.64
C GLY A 77 6.63 -26.90 21.62
N LEU A 78 6.13 -27.42 20.50
CA LEU A 78 6.93 -27.80 19.34
C LEU A 78 6.99 -26.65 18.34
N ASP A 79 8.21 -26.28 17.95
CA ASP A 79 8.48 -25.31 16.89
C ASP A 79 8.79 -26.04 15.58
N LEU A 80 7.86 -25.98 14.64
CA LEU A 80 8.02 -26.54 13.29
C LEU A 80 8.35 -25.42 12.30
N ASN A 81 9.55 -25.45 11.73
CA ASN A 81 9.92 -24.55 10.64
C ASN A 81 9.41 -25.13 9.32
N LEU A 82 8.46 -24.43 8.69
CA LEU A 82 7.97 -24.81 7.37
C LEU A 82 8.96 -24.31 6.31
N PRO A 83 9.28 -25.15 5.30
CA PRO A 83 10.08 -24.70 4.17
C PRO A 83 9.32 -23.61 3.40
N PRO A 84 10.03 -22.66 2.79
CA PRO A 84 9.41 -21.64 1.95
C PRO A 84 8.65 -22.30 0.79
N THR A 85 7.47 -21.78 0.46
CA THR A 85 6.64 -22.27 -0.65
C THR A 85 6.99 -21.63 -1.99
N GLU A 86 7.73 -20.52 -1.99
CA GLU A 86 8.13 -19.74 -3.16
C GLU A 86 9.63 -19.43 -3.12
N ASP A 87 10.25 -19.18 -4.27
CA ASP A 87 11.68 -18.84 -4.38
C ASP A 87 12.02 -17.46 -3.78
N GLU A 88 11.01 -16.62 -3.53
CA GLU A 88 11.16 -15.30 -2.92
C GLU A 88 10.46 -15.23 -1.55
N PRO A 89 11.11 -14.63 -0.52
CA PRO A 89 10.50 -14.46 0.78
C PRO A 89 9.31 -13.48 0.72
N ALA A 90 8.26 -13.77 1.48
CA ALA A 90 7.17 -12.81 1.66
C ALA A 90 7.69 -11.58 2.41
N LEU A 91 7.16 -10.38 2.14
CA LEU A 91 7.56 -9.18 2.85
C LEU A 91 6.52 -8.84 3.93
N LEU A 92 6.92 -8.84 5.21
CA LEU A 92 6.09 -8.36 6.30
C LEU A 92 6.29 -6.84 6.45
N VAL A 93 5.24 -6.06 6.24
CA VAL A 93 5.30 -4.59 6.33
C VAL A 93 4.16 -4.07 7.21
N ASP A 94 4.41 -3.04 8.01
CA ASP A 94 3.33 -2.34 8.70
C ASP A 94 2.38 -1.68 7.67
N ARG A 95 1.07 -1.80 7.89
CA ARG A 95 0.07 -1.24 6.97
C ARG A 95 0.21 0.28 6.81
N GLY A 96 0.55 1.00 7.87
CA GLY A 96 0.81 2.44 7.85
C GLY A 96 2.01 2.75 6.97
N GLU A 97 3.12 2.06 7.19
CA GLU A 97 4.34 2.20 6.37
C GLU A 97 4.11 1.89 4.89
N LEU A 98 3.34 0.83 4.58
CA LEU A 98 2.94 0.54 3.19
C LEU A 98 2.12 1.68 2.57
N THR A 99 1.23 2.28 3.36
CA THR A 99 0.40 3.41 2.91
C THR A 99 1.27 4.64 2.65
N VAL A 100 2.20 4.95 3.55
CA VAL A 100 3.16 6.05 3.42
C VAL A 100 4.03 5.86 2.17
N ALA A 101 4.57 4.66 1.93
CA ALA A 101 5.37 4.37 0.75
C ALA A 101 4.62 4.62 -0.57
N LEU A 102 3.36 4.21 -0.64
CA LEU A 102 2.52 4.45 -1.80
C LEU A 102 2.21 5.94 -2.00
N GLN A 103 2.04 6.71 -0.92
CA GLN A 103 1.82 8.16 -0.99
C GLN A 103 3.08 8.91 -1.43
N GLU A 104 4.24 8.55 -0.91
CA GLU A 104 5.53 9.11 -1.33
C GLU A 104 5.79 8.87 -2.81
N HIS A 105 5.56 7.63 -3.27
CA HIS A 105 5.69 7.31 -4.68
C HIS A 105 4.75 8.17 -5.54
N LEU A 106 3.47 8.29 -5.15
CA LEU A 106 2.50 9.14 -5.84
C LEU A 106 2.93 10.61 -5.90
N ALA A 107 3.45 11.16 -4.80
CA ALA A 107 3.95 12.54 -4.74
C ALA A 107 5.19 12.77 -5.62
N GLY A 108 5.98 11.72 -5.88
CA GLY A 108 7.15 11.76 -6.76
C GLY A 108 6.84 11.75 -8.26
N ILE A 109 5.62 11.41 -8.68
CA ILE A 109 5.26 11.32 -10.11
C ILE A 109 5.15 12.73 -10.72
N GLN A 110 6.18 13.13 -11.44
CA GLN A 110 6.25 14.42 -12.12
C GLN A 110 5.17 14.58 -13.21
N GLY A 111 4.57 15.77 -13.29
CA GLY A 111 3.57 16.11 -14.30
C GLY A 111 2.20 15.45 -14.10
N SER A 112 2.02 14.68 -13.04
CA SER A 112 0.72 14.10 -12.68
C SER A 112 -0.17 15.13 -11.97
N THR A 113 -1.48 15.04 -12.20
CA THR A 113 -2.48 15.79 -11.42
C THR A 113 -3.12 14.84 -10.42
N VAL A 114 -2.33 14.46 -9.41
CA VAL A 114 -2.81 13.66 -8.28
C VAL A 114 -3.15 14.61 -7.13
N ALA A 115 -4.39 14.52 -6.63
CA ALA A 115 -4.83 15.24 -5.44
C ALA A 115 -5.33 14.22 -4.39
N LEU A 116 -4.78 14.27 -3.18
CA LEU A 116 -5.26 13.49 -2.03
C LEU A 116 -5.97 14.45 -1.07
N GLU A 117 -7.21 14.13 -0.73
CA GLU A 117 -8.02 14.88 0.22
C GLU A 117 -8.40 13.98 1.40
N TYR A 118 -7.89 14.33 2.58
CA TYR A 118 -8.18 13.62 3.83
C TYR A 118 -9.37 14.23 4.56
N SER A 119 -9.83 13.54 5.61
CA SER A 119 -10.94 13.96 6.47
C SER A 119 -12.22 14.29 5.68
N SER A 120 -12.39 13.65 4.51
CA SER A 120 -13.42 13.97 3.53
C SER A 120 -14.28 12.74 3.25
N PRO A 121 -15.19 12.35 4.16
CA PRO A 121 -16.01 11.16 3.97
C PRO A 121 -17.04 11.34 2.84
N VAL A 122 -17.14 10.35 1.95
CA VAL A 122 -18.15 10.31 0.88
C VAL A 122 -19.50 9.87 1.47
N MET A 123 -20.46 10.79 1.56
CA MET A 123 -21.77 10.53 2.19
C MET A 123 -22.81 9.92 1.24
N SER A 124 -22.82 10.36 -0.02
CA SER A 124 -23.76 9.89 -1.03
C SER A 124 -23.21 10.16 -2.42
N VAL A 125 -23.71 9.41 -3.40
CA VAL A 125 -23.39 9.58 -4.81
C VAL A 125 -24.71 9.69 -5.58
N ASP A 126 -24.94 10.84 -6.21
CA ASP A 126 -26.06 11.03 -7.12
C ASP A 126 -25.64 10.66 -8.55
N LEU A 127 -26.19 9.57 -9.07
CA LEU A 127 -25.89 9.05 -10.40
C LEU A 127 -26.79 9.64 -11.50
N VAL A 128 -27.73 10.52 -11.17
CA VAL A 128 -28.83 10.97 -12.06
C VAL A 128 -28.46 12.19 -12.93
N ARG A 129 -27.19 12.52 -13.08
CA ARG A 129 -26.73 13.54 -14.06
C ARG A 129 -25.79 12.93 -15.09
N ARG A 130 -26.38 12.39 -16.16
CA ARG A 130 -25.69 12.26 -17.46
C ARG A 130 -26.28 13.31 -18.39
N SER A 131 -25.61 14.46 -18.49
CA SER A 131 -25.74 15.41 -19.60
C SER A 131 -24.67 15.10 -20.64
#